data_AF-K1SJB6-F1
#
_entry.id   AF-K1SJB6-F1
#
_cell.length_a   1.000
_cell.length_b   1.000
_cell.length_c   1.000
_cell.angle_alpha   90.00
_cell.angle_beta   90.00
_cell.angle_gamma   90.00
#
_symmetry.space_group_name_H-M   'P 1'
#
loop_
_entity.id
_entity.type
_entity.pdbx_description
1 polymer ?
#
loop_
_entity_poly.entity_id
_entity_poly.type
_entity_poly.pdbx_seq_one_letter_code
_entity_poly.pdbx_strand_id
1 'polypeptide(L)'
;NLPCKTWSSTSIGETESTFADVEKDTTAAIFFTGGTTGAPKGAVHSHGSIMRGSFNGVFGPGSILHKRYIAMLPLSHIFGAIMGYMAKLYTGSLTYTCTDMRAGIGDIPVVRPTTLVLVPGLVEIILNIAKLKGRAFLGDLELIMCGAAPVPPRQMEECRELGITLCAGYGLTECANLTSGNCDTDKKPESMGHIYPEQQVKVVDGELWIKGDNVMKEYYKDPEHTAEVLEDGWFKTGDLVEFDDNDW
;
A
#
# COMPACT_ATOMS: atom_id res chain seq x y z
N ASN A 1 -18.31 19.13 15.25
CA ASN A 1 -17.23 20.14 15.07
C ASN A 1 -15.92 19.56 15.53
N LEU A 2 -15.19 18.89 14.63
CA LEU A 2 -13.84 18.44 14.92
C LEU A 2 -12.96 19.68 15.09
N PRO A 3 -12.14 19.80 16.15
CA PRO A 3 -11.18 20.87 16.30
C PRO A 3 -9.97 20.59 15.39
N CYS A 4 -10.20 20.45 14.09
CA CYS A 4 -9.12 20.55 13.14
C CYS A 4 -8.69 22.02 13.16
N LYS A 5 -7.51 22.31 13.71
CA LYS A 5 -6.85 23.58 13.41
C LYS A 5 -6.57 23.57 11.91
N THR A 6 -7.47 24.16 11.14
CA THR A 6 -7.18 24.55 9.76
C THR A 6 -6.12 25.63 9.85
N TRP A 7 -4.87 25.24 9.58
CA TRP A 7 -3.82 26.19 9.33
C TRP A 7 -4.24 26.99 8.09
N SER A 8 -4.26 28.32 8.18
CA SER A 8 -4.42 29.14 6.98
C SER A 8 -3.28 28.78 6.03
N SER A 9 -3.56 28.75 4.72
CA SER A 9 -2.60 28.45 3.66
C SER A 9 -1.39 29.40 3.62
N THR A 10 -1.35 30.40 4.50
CA THR A 10 -0.35 31.46 4.57
C THR A 10 0.98 31.08 5.21
N SER A 11 1.19 29.85 5.71
CA SER A 11 2.41 29.58 6.50
C SER A 11 3.49 28.66 5.91
N ILE A 12 3.33 27.99 4.74
CA ILE A 12 4.43 27.21 4.11
C ILE A 12 4.33 27.15 2.55
N GLY A 13 3.83 28.17 1.85
CA GLY A 13 3.63 28.02 0.39
C GLY A 13 3.34 29.26 -0.46
N GLU A 14 3.74 30.46 -0.04
CA GLU A 14 3.41 31.71 -0.77
C GLU A 14 4.36 32.08 -1.92
N THR A 15 5.43 31.32 -2.17
CA THR A 15 6.10 31.40 -3.47
C THR A 15 5.43 30.39 -4.39
N GLU A 16 5.06 30.81 -5.61
CA GLU A 16 4.83 29.84 -6.69
C GLU A 16 5.97 28.83 -6.63
N SER A 17 5.62 27.57 -6.32
CA SER A 17 6.57 26.50 -6.47
C SER A 17 6.95 26.51 -7.95
N THR A 18 8.23 26.66 -8.24
CA THR A 18 8.72 26.38 -9.59
C THR A 18 8.34 24.94 -9.87
N PHE A 19 7.29 24.72 -10.65
CA PHE A 19 6.98 23.40 -11.16
C PHE A 19 8.24 22.95 -11.90
N ALA A 20 8.89 21.92 -11.39
CA ALA A 20 9.98 21.30 -12.12
C ALA A 20 9.39 20.63 -13.36
N ASP A 21 10.04 20.81 -14.51
CA ASP A 21 9.74 20.00 -15.69
C ASP A 21 10.13 18.56 -15.37
N VAL A 22 9.12 17.74 -15.06
CA VAL A 22 9.28 16.33 -14.71
C VAL A 22 8.66 15.45 -15.79
N GLU A 23 9.41 14.46 -16.22
CA GLU A 23 8.96 13.44 -17.16
C GLU A 23 8.66 12.14 -16.40
N LYS A 24 7.98 11.21 -17.09
CA LYS A 24 7.64 9.89 -16.53
C LYS A 24 8.86 9.18 -15.90
N ASP A 25 10.03 9.26 -16.54
CA ASP A 25 11.23 8.53 -16.11
C ASP A 25 12.16 9.35 -15.20
N THR A 26 11.80 10.60 -14.90
CA THR A 26 12.52 11.43 -13.93
C THR A 26 12.47 10.77 -12.56
N THR A 27 13.62 10.67 -11.89
CA THR A 27 13.72 10.09 -10.54
C THR A 27 12.94 10.94 -9.54
N ALA A 28 12.05 10.30 -8.77
CA ALA A 28 11.17 10.94 -7.79
C ALA A 28 11.56 10.63 -6.35
N ALA A 29 11.91 9.38 -6.04
CA ALA A 29 12.14 8.93 -4.66
C ALA A 29 13.14 7.77 -4.58
N ILE A 30 13.73 7.60 -3.41
CA ILE A 30 14.54 6.43 -3.04
C ILE A 30 13.95 5.84 -1.77
N PHE A 31 13.57 4.57 -1.81
CA PHE A 31 13.07 3.84 -0.64
C PHE A 31 14.08 2.78 -0.22
N PHE A 32 14.55 2.84 1.03
CA PHE A 32 15.49 1.86 1.56
C PHE A 32 14.75 0.63 2.07
N THR A 33 15.16 -0.55 1.60
CA THR A 33 14.63 -1.85 2.02
C THR A 33 15.49 -2.44 3.13
N GLY A 34 14.83 -3.10 4.09
CA GLY A 34 15.52 -3.83 5.15
C GLY A 34 15.92 -5.23 4.67
N GLY A 35 17.21 -5.45 4.41
CA GLY A 35 17.74 -6.81 4.29
C GLY A 35 17.98 -7.40 5.69
N THR A 36 17.45 -8.58 5.98
CA THR A 36 17.70 -9.28 7.26
C THR A 36 19.12 -9.82 7.38
N THR A 37 19.86 -9.87 6.27
CA THR A 37 21.20 -10.46 6.16
C THR A 37 22.24 -9.56 5.48
N GLY A 38 21.89 -8.33 5.09
CA GLY A 38 22.76 -7.43 4.32
C GLY A 38 22.52 -5.94 4.58
N ALA A 39 23.37 -5.09 3.99
CA ALA A 39 23.20 -3.64 4.06
C ALA A 39 21.88 -3.21 3.38
N PRO A 40 21.15 -2.21 3.91
CA PRO A 40 19.94 -1.71 3.28
C PRO A 40 20.17 -1.26 1.83
N LYS A 41 19.31 -1.70 0.90
CA LYS A 41 19.37 -1.32 -0.51
C LYS A 41 18.36 -0.21 -0.79
N GLY A 42 18.75 0.82 -1.53
CA GLY A 42 17.85 1.92 -1.88
C GLY A 42 17.21 1.72 -3.24
N ALA A 43 15.95 1.32 -3.32
CA ALA A 43 15.22 1.22 -4.58
C ALA A 43 14.89 2.62 -5.13
N VAL A 44 15.40 2.95 -6.32
CA VAL A 44 15.21 4.25 -6.97
C VAL A 44 13.96 4.22 -7.83
N HIS A 45 13.01 5.10 -7.57
CA HIS A 45 11.73 5.17 -8.28
C HIS A 45 11.61 6.42 -9.15
N SER A 46 11.06 6.26 -10.34
CA SER A 46 10.64 7.36 -11.21
C SER A 46 9.27 7.92 -10.80
N HIS A 47 8.92 9.12 -11.29
CA HIS A 47 7.56 9.66 -11.17
C HIS A 47 6.51 8.69 -11.72
N GLY A 48 6.79 8.08 -12.88
CA GLY A 48 5.93 7.07 -13.51
C GLY A 48 5.68 5.86 -12.62
N SER A 49 6.72 5.36 -11.95
CA SER A 49 6.58 4.20 -11.06
C SER A 49 5.76 4.50 -9.81
N ILE A 50 5.96 5.67 -9.20
CA ILE A 50 5.15 6.09 -8.05
C ILE A 50 3.68 6.31 -8.45
N MET A 51 3.45 6.91 -9.62
CA MET A 51 2.09 7.10 -10.14
C MET A 51 1.41 5.77 -10.47
N ARG A 52 2.14 4.81 -11.06
CA ARG A 52 1.64 3.46 -11.32
C ARG A 52 1.27 2.75 -10.02
N GLY A 53 2.16 2.75 -9.03
CA GLY A 53 1.89 2.17 -7.72
C GLY A 53 0.68 2.81 -7.01
N SER A 54 0.53 4.13 -7.16
CA SER A 54 -0.62 4.87 -6.63
C SER A 54 -1.92 4.50 -7.32
N PHE A 55 -1.88 4.28 -8.63
CA PHE A 55 -3.01 3.80 -9.40
C PHE A 55 -3.40 2.37 -8.99
N ASN A 56 -2.45 1.48 -8.74
CA ASN A 56 -2.75 0.13 -8.23
C ASN A 56 -3.55 0.17 -6.92
N GLY A 57 -3.26 1.15 -6.06
CA GLY A 57 -3.97 1.37 -4.79
C GLY A 57 -5.43 1.85 -4.88
N VAL A 58 -5.94 2.11 -6.09
CA VAL A 58 -7.35 2.49 -6.31
C VAL A 58 -8.24 1.27 -6.57
N PHE A 59 -7.65 0.13 -6.96
CA PHE A 59 -8.40 -1.09 -7.19
C PHE A 59 -8.82 -1.71 -5.84
N GLY A 60 -10.12 -1.85 -5.68
CA GLY A 60 -10.74 -2.43 -4.49
C GLY A 60 -12.26 -2.43 -4.62
N PRO A 61 -12.97 -3.05 -3.67
CA PRO A 61 -14.42 -3.11 -3.72
C PRO A 61 -15.05 -1.75 -3.38
N GLY A 62 -16.18 -1.48 -4.03
CA GLY A 62 -17.00 -0.29 -3.78
C GLY A 62 -16.49 0.99 -4.44
N SER A 63 -17.00 2.13 -4.00
CA SER A 63 -16.59 3.45 -4.50
C SER A 63 -15.13 3.73 -4.14
N ILE A 64 -14.39 4.41 -5.02
CA ILE A 64 -13.05 4.96 -4.70
C ILE A 64 -13.12 6.39 -4.13
N LEU A 65 -14.27 7.05 -4.29
CA LEU A 65 -14.47 8.45 -3.91
C LEU A 65 -15.06 8.58 -2.50
N HIS A 66 -14.90 9.76 -1.91
CA HIS A 66 -15.48 10.15 -0.61
C HIS A 66 -15.05 9.28 0.58
N LYS A 67 -13.88 8.66 0.48
CA LYS A 67 -13.31 7.85 1.56
C LYS A 67 -12.65 8.70 2.63
N ARG A 68 -12.63 8.19 3.86
CA ARG A 68 -11.90 8.76 5.00
C ARG A 68 -10.88 7.76 5.52
N TYR A 69 -9.65 8.23 5.70
CA TYR A 69 -8.51 7.42 6.13
C TYR A 69 -7.82 8.03 7.34
N ILE A 70 -7.24 7.17 8.19
CA ILE A 70 -6.19 7.58 9.13
C ILE A 70 -4.89 6.96 8.61
N ALA A 71 -3.91 7.79 8.27
CA ALA A 71 -2.61 7.35 7.80
C ALA A 71 -1.76 6.85 8.98
N MET A 72 -1.90 5.55 9.30
CA MET A 72 -1.25 4.91 10.45
C MET A 72 0.13 4.33 10.15
N LEU A 73 0.48 4.18 8.87
CA LEU A 73 1.74 3.56 8.45
C LEU A 73 2.82 4.63 8.17
N PRO A 74 4.10 4.37 8.48
CA PRO A 74 5.18 5.32 8.25
C PRO A 74 5.36 5.68 6.76
N LEU A 75 5.65 6.96 6.49
CA LEU A 75 6.01 7.45 5.16
C LEU A 75 7.35 6.92 4.64
N SER A 76 8.23 6.45 5.53
CA SER A 76 9.51 5.86 5.14
C SER A 76 9.36 4.50 4.46
N HIS A 77 8.21 3.83 4.65
CA HIS A 77 7.90 2.57 4.00
C HIS A 77 7.02 2.82 2.78
N ILE A 78 7.35 2.24 1.63
CA ILE A 78 6.64 2.55 0.36
C ILE A 78 5.14 2.25 0.45
N PHE A 79 4.75 1.19 1.17
CA PHE A 79 3.35 0.86 1.43
C PHE A 79 2.62 2.00 2.14
N GLY A 80 3.20 2.58 3.19
CA GLY A 80 2.61 3.71 3.92
C GLY A 80 2.60 4.99 3.08
N ALA A 81 3.67 5.26 2.33
CA ALA A 81 3.75 6.41 1.44
C ALA A 81 2.70 6.36 0.32
N ILE A 82 2.62 5.24 -0.41
CA ILE A 82 1.73 5.09 -1.55
C ILE A 82 0.28 4.91 -1.10
N MET A 83 0.00 3.96 -0.21
CA MET A 83 -1.39 3.64 0.17
C MET A 83 -1.96 4.56 1.23
N GLY A 84 -1.12 5.14 2.10
CA GLY A 84 -1.57 6.10 3.10
C GLY A 84 -1.83 7.49 2.50
N TYR A 85 -1.05 7.88 1.48
CA TYR A 85 -1.09 9.23 0.92
C TYR A 85 -1.29 9.27 -0.59
N MET A 86 -0.35 8.78 -1.40
CA MET A 86 -0.36 9.06 -2.85
C MET A 86 -1.63 8.55 -3.55
N ALA A 87 -2.03 7.31 -3.31
CA ALA A 87 -3.28 6.74 -3.83
C ALA A 87 -4.54 7.48 -3.32
N LYS A 88 -4.44 8.13 -2.15
CA LYS A 88 -5.57 8.81 -1.49
C LYS A 88 -5.72 10.24 -1.99
N LEU A 89 -4.60 10.90 -2.26
CA LEU A 89 -4.57 12.17 -3.00
C LEU A 89 -5.12 11.97 -4.42
N TYR A 90 -4.73 10.89 -5.10
CA TYR A 90 -5.22 10.55 -6.44
C TYR A 90 -6.75 10.38 -6.51
N THR A 91 -7.37 9.85 -5.44
CA THR A 91 -8.82 9.59 -5.36
C THR A 91 -9.62 10.74 -4.74
N GLY A 92 -8.98 11.82 -4.29
CA GLY A 92 -9.65 12.91 -3.59
C GLY A 92 -10.20 12.51 -2.21
N SER A 93 -9.59 11.52 -1.58
CA SER A 93 -9.98 11.03 -0.25
C SER A 93 -9.57 11.99 0.86
N LEU A 94 -10.30 11.97 1.98
CA LEU A 94 -9.95 12.74 3.18
C LEU A 94 -8.97 11.94 4.06
N THR A 95 -7.72 12.38 4.10
CA THR A 95 -6.64 11.71 4.84
C THR A 95 -6.32 12.45 6.14
N TYR A 96 -6.40 11.75 7.27
CA TYR A 96 -6.01 12.22 8.59
C TYR A 96 -4.63 11.67 8.95
N THR A 97 -3.66 12.54 9.17
CA THR A 97 -2.34 12.14 9.67
C THR A 97 -2.37 11.99 11.18
N CYS A 98 -2.03 10.82 11.71
CA CYS A 98 -1.84 10.63 13.15
C CYS A 98 -0.38 10.89 13.54
N THR A 99 -0.16 11.37 14.77
CA THR A 99 1.20 11.59 15.31
C THR A 99 1.92 10.27 15.59
N ASP A 100 1.17 9.28 16.04
CA ASP A 100 1.63 7.91 16.26
C ASP A 100 0.44 6.95 16.16
N MET A 101 0.73 5.66 16.14
CA MET A 101 -0.25 4.59 16.01
C MET A 101 -1.30 4.59 17.13
N ARG A 102 -0.91 4.92 18.36
CA ARG A 102 -1.84 4.95 19.50
C ARG A 102 -2.83 6.11 19.36
N ALA A 103 -2.36 7.29 18.97
CA ALA A 103 -3.22 8.42 18.66
C ALA A 103 -4.18 8.09 17.50
N GLY A 104 -3.65 7.50 16.42
CA GLY A 104 -4.47 7.10 15.27
C GLY A 104 -5.59 6.13 15.65
N ILE A 105 -5.31 5.12 16.49
CA ILE A 105 -6.32 4.20 17.01
C ILE A 105 -7.34 4.92 17.90
N GLY A 106 -6.88 5.84 18.75
CA GLY A 106 -7.73 6.66 19.62
C GLY A 106 -8.70 7.56 18.85
N ASP A 107 -8.30 8.02 17.66
CA ASP A 107 -9.08 8.91 16.80
C ASP A 107 -10.11 8.19 15.92
N ILE A 108 -10.11 6.85 15.85
CA ILE A 108 -11.06 6.08 15.03
C ILE A 108 -12.53 6.46 15.28
N PRO A 109 -13.03 6.57 16.54
CA PRO A 109 -14.43 6.94 16.78
C PRO A 109 -14.79 8.36 16.34
N VAL A 110 -13.78 9.23 16.23
CA VAL A 110 -13.91 10.67 15.96
C VAL A 110 -13.81 10.93 14.46
N VAL A 111 -12.80 10.36 13.82
CA VAL A 111 -12.58 10.43 12.36
C VAL A 111 -13.59 9.58 11.60
N ARG A 112 -14.02 8.46 12.19
CA ARG A 112 -14.89 7.46 11.59
C ARG A 112 -14.38 7.06 10.19
N PRO A 113 -13.17 6.48 10.09
CA PRO A 113 -12.60 6.13 8.79
C PRO A 113 -13.51 5.13 8.08
N THR A 114 -13.65 5.26 6.77
CA THR A 114 -14.32 4.25 5.93
C THR A 114 -13.35 3.15 5.52
N THR A 115 -12.07 3.49 5.44
CA THR A 115 -11.04 2.55 5.02
C THR A 115 -9.77 2.78 5.81
N LEU A 116 -9.09 1.68 6.17
CA LEU A 116 -7.76 1.71 6.78
C LEU A 116 -6.78 0.91 5.92
N VAL A 117 -5.52 1.32 5.96
CA VAL A 117 -4.40 0.58 5.37
C VAL A 117 -3.54 0.13 6.52
N LEU A 118 -3.42 -1.19 6.70
CA LEU A 118 -2.84 -1.80 7.90
C LEU A 118 -1.91 -2.95 7.53
N VAL A 119 -1.18 -3.43 8.53
CA VAL A 119 -0.44 -4.71 8.49
C VAL A 119 -1.14 -5.73 9.38
N PRO A 120 -0.94 -7.05 9.23
CA PRO A 120 -1.68 -8.06 9.98
C PRO A 120 -1.67 -7.88 11.51
N GLY A 121 -0.55 -7.41 12.08
CA GLY A 121 -0.46 -7.11 13.51
C GLY A 121 -1.36 -5.95 13.95
N LEU A 122 -1.56 -4.95 13.09
CA LEU A 122 -2.50 -3.85 13.34
C LEU A 122 -3.96 -4.30 13.19
N VAL A 123 -4.24 -5.17 12.21
CA VAL A 123 -5.56 -5.79 12.06
C VAL A 123 -5.93 -6.55 13.34
N GLU A 124 -5.00 -7.31 13.91
CA GLU A 124 -5.21 -8.01 15.18
C GLU A 124 -5.57 -7.05 16.32
N ILE A 125 -4.89 -5.89 16.41
CA ILE A 125 -5.22 -4.86 17.40
C ILE A 125 -6.63 -4.31 17.19
N ILE A 126 -7.01 -4.02 15.94
CA ILE A 126 -8.35 -3.53 15.59
C ILE A 126 -9.44 -4.55 15.96
N LEU A 127 -9.22 -5.84 15.66
CA LEU A 127 -10.14 -6.92 16.02
C LEU A 127 -10.29 -7.04 17.54
N ASN A 128 -9.20 -6.99 18.29
CA ASN A 128 -9.24 -7.02 19.76
C ASN A 128 -9.97 -5.80 20.35
N ILE A 129 -9.77 -4.62 19.77
CA ILE A 129 -10.52 -3.41 20.16
C ILE A 129 -12.01 -3.57 19.87
N ALA A 130 -12.39 -4.14 18.72
CA ALA A 130 -13.79 -4.40 18.40
C ALA A 130 -14.42 -5.39 19.39
N LYS A 131 -13.69 -6.44 19.80
CA LYS A 131 -14.12 -7.40 20.83
C LYS A 131 -14.34 -6.72 22.19
N LEU A 132 -13.48 -5.78 22.57
CA LEU A 132 -13.53 -5.10 23.88
C LEU A 132 -14.49 -3.91 23.93
N LYS A 133 -14.57 -3.12 22.85
CA LYS A 133 -15.29 -1.83 22.80
C LYS A 133 -16.51 -1.85 21.87
N GLY A 134 -16.74 -2.95 21.16
CA GLY A 134 -17.82 -3.13 20.19
C GLY A 134 -17.51 -2.53 18.82
N ARG A 135 -18.22 -3.02 17.80
CA ARG A 135 -18.12 -2.58 16.40
C ARG A 135 -18.27 -1.06 16.20
N ALA A 136 -19.07 -0.41 17.05
CA ALA A 136 -19.30 1.03 16.99
C ALA A 136 -18.03 1.86 17.21
N PHE A 137 -17.03 1.33 17.93
CA PHE A 137 -15.73 1.99 18.09
C PHE A 137 -15.03 2.21 16.75
N LEU A 138 -15.24 1.30 15.79
CA LEU A 138 -14.62 1.36 14.46
C LEU A 138 -15.26 2.39 13.52
N GLY A 139 -16.30 3.11 13.96
CA GLY A 139 -17.00 4.10 13.14
C GLY A 139 -17.58 3.47 11.87
N ASP A 140 -17.33 4.11 10.73
CA ASP A 140 -17.88 3.72 9.42
C ASP A 140 -16.94 2.79 8.63
N LEU A 141 -15.99 2.12 9.31
CA LEU A 141 -14.99 1.28 8.66
C LEU A 141 -15.66 0.13 7.91
N GLU A 142 -15.42 0.03 6.60
CA GLU A 142 -16.00 -1.01 5.73
C GLU A 142 -14.92 -1.81 5.00
N LEU A 143 -13.69 -1.27 4.91
CA LEU A 143 -12.60 -1.86 4.16
C LEU A 143 -11.28 -1.71 4.91
N ILE A 144 -10.50 -2.78 4.96
CA ILE A 144 -9.10 -2.76 5.38
C ILE A 144 -8.28 -3.31 4.22
N MET A 145 -7.31 -2.53 3.74
CA MET A 145 -6.29 -3.00 2.81
C MET A 145 -5.07 -3.43 3.64
N CYS A 146 -4.64 -4.67 3.49
CA CYS A 146 -3.63 -5.29 4.35
C CYS A 146 -2.50 -5.92 3.52
N GLY A 147 -1.26 -5.71 3.94
CA GLY A 147 -0.09 -6.24 3.23
C GLY A 147 1.17 -6.22 4.09
N ALA A 148 2.32 -6.31 3.41
CA ALA A 148 3.67 -6.38 3.99
C ALA A 148 3.99 -7.66 4.82
N ALA A 149 3.01 -8.52 5.05
CA ALA A 149 3.17 -9.85 5.62
C ALA A 149 1.96 -10.73 5.23
N PRO A 150 2.07 -12.06 5.32
CA PRO A 150 0.94 -12.96 5.08
C PRO A 150 -0.27 -12.58 5.96
N VAL A 151 -1.43 -12.41 5.32
CA VAL A 151 -2.68 -12.08 6.01
C VAL A 151 -3.38 -13.39 6.37
N PRO A 152 -3.59 -13.71 7.66
CA PRO A 152 -4.23 -14.96 8.04
C PRO A 152 -5.71 -15.00 7.60
N PRO A 153 -6.19 -16.11 7.00
CA PRO A 153 -7.61 -16.29 6.65
C PRO A 153 -8.58 -16.01 7.80
N ARG A 154 -8.21 -16.37 9.04
CA ARG A 154 -8.98 -16.06 10.25
C ARG A 154 -9.25 -14.56 10.40
N GLN A 155 -8.28 -13.69 10.10
CA GLN A 155 -8.48 -12.25 10.21
C GLN A 155 -9.50 -11.75 9.18
N MET A 156 -9.56 -12.37 8.01
CA MET A 156 -10.55 -12.04 6.97
C MET A 156 -11.95 -12.41 7.43
N GLU A 157 -12.11 -13.60 8.01
CA GLU A 157 -13.36 -14.07 8.59
C GLU A 157 -13.84 -13.17 9.75
N GLU A 158 -12.97 -12.88 10.72
CA GLU A 158 -13.33 -12.02 11.86
C GLU A 158 -13.66 -10.58 11.43
N CYS A 159 -12.97 -10.03 10.42
CA CYS A 159 -13.35 -8.75 9.83
C CYS A 159 -14.74 -8.81 9.16
N ARG A 160 -15.06 -9.92 8.48
CA ARG A 160 -16.34 -10.11 7.81
C ARG A 160 -17.51 -10.16 8.80
N GLU A 161 -17.34 -10.81 9.95
CA GLU A 161 -18.34 -10.81 11.03
C GLU A 161 -18.66 -9.39 11.54
N LEU A 162 -17.69 -8.48 11.41
CA LEU A 162 -17.83 -7.06 11.73
C LEU A 162 -18.38 -6.23 10.55
N GLY A 163 -18.70 -6.85 9.42
CA GLY A 163 -19.10 -6.16 8.19
C GLY A 163 -17.96 -5.37 7.55
N ILE A 164 -16.71 -5.80 7.72
CA ILE A 164 -15.51 -5.18 7.17
C ILE A 164 -14.88 -6.14 6.17
N THR A 165 -14.62 -5.67 4.95
CA THR A 165 -13.84 -6.43 3.97
C THR A 165 -12.36 -6.27 4.28
N LEU A 166 -11.63 -7.37 4.46
CA LEU A 166 -10.18 -7.35 4.60
C LEU A 166 -9.55 -7.84 3.29
N CYS A 167 -8.92 -6.95 2.54
CA CYS A 167 -8.22 -7.30 1.30
C CYS A 167 -6.74 -7.55 1.59
N ALA A 168 -6.22 -8.69 1.17
CA ALA A 168 -4.79 -8.96 1.20
C ALA A 168 -4.12 -8.44 -0.08
N GLY A 169 -2.89 -7.95 0.03
CA GLY A 169 -2.11 -7.50 -1.13
C GLY A 169 -0.67 -7.97 -1.05
N TYR A 170 -0.12 -8.33 -2.20
CA TYR A 170 1.30 -8.62 -2.36
C TYR A 170 1.98 -7.45 -3.04
N GLY A 171 3.17 -7.14 -2.57
CA GLY A 171 3.89 -5.96 -2.99
C GLY A 171 5.29 -5.88 -2.42
N LEU A 172 6.14 -5.17 -3.16
CA LEU A 172 7.56 -5.02 -2.88
C LEU A 172 7.95 -3.55 -3.04
N THR A 173 9.08 -3.19 -2.46
CA THR A 173 9.57 -1.81 -2.61
C THR A 173 9.92 -1.55 -4.07
N GLU A 174 10.65 -2.48 -4.66
CA GLU A 174 11.14 -2.49 -6.03
C GLU A 174 10.04 -2.47 -7.09
N CYS A 175 8.79 -2.75 -6.72
CA CYS A 175 7.63 -2.74 -7.61
C CYS A 175 6.63 -1.62 -7.28
N ALA A 176 7.11 -0.54 -6.66
CA ALA A 176 6.32 0.64 -6.29
C ALA A 176 5.07 0.24 -5.48
N ASN A 177 5.28 -0.58 -4.45
CA ASN A 177 4.26 -1.12 -3.57
C ASN A 177 3.45 -2.27 -4.17
N LEU A 178 2.24 -2.06 -4.68
CA LEU A 178 1.29 -3.15 -4.95
C LEU A 178 1.50 -3.83 -6.32
N THR A 179 1.62 -5.16 -6.32
CA THR A 179 1.67 -5.99 -7.53
C THR A 179 0.36 -6.75 -7.76
N SER A 180 -0.21 -7.33 -6.69
CA SER A 180 -1.48 -8.07 -6.74
C SER A 180 -2.35 -7.76 -5.51
N GLY A 181 -3.64 -8.07 -5.62
CA GLY A 181 -4.58 -7.90 -4.52
C GLY A 181 -5.72 -8.91 -4.55
N ASN A 182 -6.09 -9.39 -3.36
CA ASN A 182 -7.23 -10.25 -3.12
C ASN A 182 -8.34 -9.48 -2.42
N CYS A 183 -9.44 -9.26 -3.14
CA CYS A 183 -10.66 -8.65 -2.60
C CYS A 183 -11.81 -9.65 -2.43
N ASP A 184 -11.65 -10.90 -2.88
CA ASP A 184 -12.63 -11.97 -2.78
C ASP A 184 -12.07 -13.09 -1.90
N THR A 185 -12.02 -12.74 -0.61
CA THR A 185 -11.52 -13.61 0.46
C THR A 185 -12.51 -14.69 0.88
N ASP A 186 -13.69 -14.74 0.26
CA ASP A 186 -14.65 -15.85 0.42
C ASP A 186 -14.24 -17.04 -0.46
N LYS A 187 -13.77 -16.77 -1.67
CA LYS A 187 -13.42 -17.80 -2.65
C LYS A 187 -12.07 -18.45 -2.36
N LYS A 188 -11.03 -17.65 -2.12
CA LYS A 188 -9.65 -18.10 -1.88
C LYS A 188 -8.92 -17.20 -0.88
N PRO A 189 -9.18 -17.34 0.43
CA PRO A 189 -8.57 -16.47 1.46
C PRO A 189 -7.04 -16.61 1.57
N GLU A 190 -6.47 -17.72 1.11
CA GLU A 190 -5.03 -17.98 1.12
C GLU A 190 -4.26 -17.36 -0.06
N SER A 191 -4.94 -16.94 -1.12
CA SER A 191 -4.28 -16.36 -2.29
C SER A 191 -3.98 -14.87 -2.09
N MET A 192 -2.90 -14.40 -2.75
CA MET A 192 -2.56 -12.98 -2.86
C MET A 192 -3.34 -12.27 -3.98
N GLY A 193 -4.29 -12.98 -4.59
CA GLY A 193 -5.25 -12.48 -5.57
C GLY A 193 -4.63 -12.21 -6.94
N HIS A 194 -5.32 -11.40 -7.72
CA HIS A 194 -4.96 -11.17 -9.12
C HIS A 194 -3.95 -10.05 -9.28
N ILE A 195 -3.11 -10.17 -10.31
CA ILE A 195 -2.19 -9.11 -10.74
C ILE A 195 -2.97 -7.87 -11.13
N TYR A 196 -2.54 -6.69 -10.67
CA TYR A 196 -3.19 -5.44 -11.09
C TYR A 196 -2.93 -5.16 -12.58
N PRO A 197 -3.89 -4.51 -13.29
CA PRO A 197 -3.78 -4.23 -14.71
C PRO A 197 -2.49 -3.51 -15.13
N GLU A 198 -2.13 -3.68 -16.41
CA GLU A 198 -0.97 -3.03 -17.06
C GLU A 198 0.39 -3.40 -16.46
N GLN A 199 0.44 -4.53 -15.75
CA GLN A 199 1.66 -5.23 -15.37
C GLN A 199 1.74 -6.56 -16.13
N GLN A 200 2.94 -6.90 -16.57
CA GLN A 200 3.24 -8.21 -17.12
C GLN A 200 3.92 -9.04 -16.04
N VAL A 201 3.51 -10.30 -15.95
CA VAL A 201 4.16 -11.28 -15.08
C VAL A 201 4.54 -12.53 -15.85
N LYS A 202 5.56 -13.21 -15.39
CA LYS A 202 5.89 -14.58 -15.79
C LYS A 202 6.49 -15.32 -14.61
N VAL A 203 6.46 -16.64 -14.67
CA VAL A 203 7.10 -17.50 -13.68
C VAL A 203 8.31 -18.18 -14.33
N VAL A 204 9.48 -18.06 -13.71
CA VAL A 204 10.73 -18.69 -14.15
C VAL A 204 11.26 -19.53 -12.99
N ASP A 205 11.33 -20.85 -13.16
CA ASP A 205 11.77 -21.78 -12.11
C ASP A 205 11.01 -21.62 -10.76
N GLY A 206 9.73 -21.24 -10.84
CA GLY A 206 8.86 -20.97 -9.69
C GLY A 206 8.92 -19.54 -9.17
N GLU A 207 9.89 -18.73 -9.60
CA GLU A 207 10.05 -17.33 -9.19
C GLU A 207 9.14 -16.39 -10.01
N LEU A 208 8.48 -15.46 -9.34
CA LEU A 208 7.71 -14.39 -9.98
C LEU A 208 8.64 -13.33 -10.59
N TRP A 209 8.46 -13.04 -11.88
CA TRP A 209 9.11 -11.91 -12.53
C TRP A 209 8.06 -10.89 -12.96
N ILE A 210 8.33 -9.62 -12.73
CA ILE A 210 7.39 -8.51 -12.97
C ILE A 210 7.99 -7.52 -13.97
N LYS A 211 7.18 -7.05 -14.92
CA LYS A 211 7.55 -6.00 -15.86
C LYS A 211 6.43 -5.00 -16.00
N GLY A 212 6.73 -3.72 -15.83
CA GLY A 212 5.75 -2.65 -15.93
C GLY A 212 6.31 -1.33 -15.41
N ASP A 213 5.50 -0.28 -15.51
CA ASP A 213 5.89 1.06 -15.08
C ASP A 213 6.17 1.15 -13.58
N ASN A 214 5.67 0.20 -12.79
CA ASN A 214 5.85 0.12 -11.34
C ASN A 214 7.24 -0.35 -10.90
N VAL A 215 8.01 -0.98 -11.80
CA VAL A 215 9.35 -1.48 -11.50
C VAL A 215 10.30 -0.31 -11.24
N MET A 216 11.14 -0.43 -10.21
CA MET A 216 12.19 0.52 -9.88
C MET A 216 13.20 0.69 -11.03
N LYS A 217 13.92 1.80 -11.03
CA LYS A 217 14.97 2.07 -12.03
C LYS A 217 16.22 1.24 -11.77
N GLU A 218 16.65 1.20 -10.51
CA GLU A 218 17.91 0.61 -10.06
C GLU A 218 17.96 0.57 -8.52
N TYR A 219 18.95 -0.14 -7.98
CA TYR A 219 19.42 0.09 -6.62
C TYR A 219 20.44 1.24 -6.59
N TYR A 220 20.24 2.17 -5.64
CA TYR A 220 21.03 3.39 -5.51
C TYR A 220 22.51 3.09 -5.26
N LYS A 221 23.35 3.48 -6.22
CA LYS A 221 24.82 3.28 -6.20
C LYS A 221 25.23 1.81 -6.08
N ASP A 222 24.40 0.90 -6.60
CA ASP A 222 24.63 -0.55 -6.52
C ASP A 222 24.35 -1.22 -7.89
N PRO A 223 25.22 -0.99 -8.88
CA PRO A 223 25.01 -1.52 -10.24
C PRO A 223 25.10 -3.04 -10.31
N GLU A 224 25.85 -3.68 -9.40
CA GLU A 224 26.02 -5.15 -9.35
C GLU A 224 24.68 -5.81 -9.01
N HIS A 225 24.08 -5.48 -7.87
CA HIS A 225 22.78 -6.04 -7.50
C HIS A 225 21.66 -5.58 -8.43
N THR A 226 21.77 -4.39 -9.02
CA THR A 226 20.82 -3.93 -10.03
C THR A 226 20.80 -4.89 -11.22
N ALA A 227 21.96 -5.27 -11.75
CA ALA A 227 22.08 -6.19 -12.88
C ALA A 227 21.68 -7.63 -12.54
N GLU A 228 21.76 -8.04 -11.28
CA GLU A 228 21.30 -9.36 -10.83
C GLU A 228 19.78 -9.51 -10.94
N VAL A 229 19.04 -8.47 -10.51
CA VAL A 229 17.58 -8.52 -10.38
C VAL A 229 16.83 -7.87 -11.54
N LEU A 230 17.48 -7.05 -12.38
CA LEU A 230 16.87 -6.43 -13.56
C LEU A 230 17.42 -7.02 -14.85
N GLU A 231 16.53 -7.53 -15.71
CA GLU A 231 16.89 -8.15 -16.99
C GLU A 231 15.84 -7.80 -18.05
N ASP A 232 16.21 -7.05 -19.10
CA ASP A 232 15.32 -6.62 -20.20
C ASP A 232 13.98 -5.99 -19.73
N GLY A 233 14.05 -5.22 -18.65
CA GLY A 233 12.91 -4.56 -18.01
C GLY A 233 12.06 -5.47 -17.12
N TRP A 234 12.44 -6.74 -16.95
CA TRP A 234 11.90 -7.63 -15.92
C TRP A 234 12.64 -7.44 -14.61
N PHE A 235 11.89 -7.45 -13.52
CA PHE A 235 12.39 -7.54 -12.16
C PHE A 235 12.15 -8.93 -11.60
N LYS A 236 13.22 -9.55 -11.10
CA LYS A 236 13.22 -10.86 -10.43
C LYS A 236 12.93 -10.64 -8.95
N THR A 237 11.80 -11.12 -8.45
CA THR A 237 11.34 -10.77 -7.09
C THR A 237 12.05 -11.55 -5.99
N GLY A 238 12.59 -12.73 -6.31
CA GLY A 238 13.03 -13.74 -5.35
C GLY A 238 11.88 -14.52 -4.69
N ASP A 239 10.62 -14.20 -5.00
CA ASP A 239 9.44 -14.83 -4.39
C ASP A 239 8.90 -15.97 -5.25
N LEU A 240 8.64 -17.11 -4.61
CA LEU A 240 8.04 -18.27 -5.27
C LEU A 240 6.52 -18.15 -5.32
N VAL A 241 5.95 -18.46 -6.49
CA VAL A 241 4.50 -18.36 -6.74
C VAL A 241 3.98 -19.55 -7.54
N GLU A 242 2.68 -19.78 -7.42
CA GLU A 242 1.90 -20.69 -8.25
C GLU A 242 0.66 -19.93 -8.72
N PHE A 243 0.27 -20.10 -9.98
CA PHE A 243 -0.99 -19.62 -10.52
C PHE A 243 -1.89 -20.81 -10.82
N ASP A 244 -3.14 -20.76 -10.36
CA ASP A 244 -4.13 -21.79 -10.71
C ASP A 244 -4.80 -21.52 -12.07
N ASP A 245 -5.71 -22.42 -12.48
CA ASP A 245 -6.47 -22.31 -13.74
C ASP A 245 -7.35 -21.04 -13.85
N ASN A 246 -7.52 -20.28 -12.77
CA ASN A 246 -8.30 -19.06 -12.70
C ASN A 246 -7.42 -17.82 -12.43
N ASP A 247 -6.10 -17.93 -12.59
CA ASP A 247 -5.10 -16.88 -12.34
C ASP A 247 -5.08 -16.36 -10.88
N TRP A 248 -5.40 -17.23 -9.91
CA TRP A 248 -5.26 -16.96 -8.46
C TRP A 248 -3.91 -17.37 -7.89
#